data_AF-A0A5P2UQ94-F1
#
_entry.id   AF-A0A5P2UQ94-F1
#
_cell.length_a   1.000
_cell.length_b   1.000
_cell.length_c   1.000
_cell.angle_alpha   90.00
_cell.angle_beta   90.00
_cell.angle_gamma   90.00
#
_symmetry.space_group_name_H-M   'P 1'
#
loop_
_entity.id
_entity.type
_entity.pdbx_description
1 polymer ?
#
loop_
_entity_poly.entity_id
_entity_poly.type
_entity_poly.pdbx_seq_one_letter_code
_entity_poly.pdbx_strand_id
1 'polypeptide(L)'
;MSSEFFIPDPEGHTPDTEGYFGDFGGKFIPEALVAAVDEVAVEYEKAKGDPTFTAELNELMVNYTGRPSALTEVPRFAEHAGNARIFLKREDLNHTGSHKINNVLGQALLTRRMGKTRVIAETGAGQHGVATATACALFGLDCTIYMGEIDTERQALNVARMRMLGAEVIAVKSGSRTLKDAINEAFRDWVANVDRTHYLFGTVAGPHPFPAMVRDFHRVIGVEARRQILERAGRLPDAVAACVGGGSNAIGLFHAFIPDADVRLVGFEPAGHGVETGEHAATLTAGEPGILHGSRSYVLQDEEGQITEPYSISAGLDYPGIGPEHSYLKDSGRAEYRAVTDDAAMQALRLLSRTEGIIPAIESAHALAGALDLGKELGRDGLVVVNLSGRGDKDMDTAARYFGLYDVDGETK
;
A
#
# COMPACT_ATOMS: atom_id res chain seq x y z
N MET A 1 7.90 -27.45 2.40
CA MET A 1 6.55 -27.05 1.96
C MET A 1 6.76 -26.10 0.81
N SER A 2 6.41 -26.48 -0.41
CA SER A 2 6.53 -25.61 -1.58
C SER A 2 5.67 -24.37 -1.34
N SER A 3 6.31 -23.22 -1.16
CA SER A 3 5.61 -21.95 -1.19
C SER A 3 5.23 -21.69 -2.65
N GLU A 4 4.04 -22.11 -3.05
CA GLU A 4 3.44 -21.59 -4.27
C GLU A 4 3.13 -20.11 -3.98
N PHE A 5 4.04 -19.22 -4.38
CA PHE A 5 3.88 -17.78 -4.21
C PHE A 5 2.73 -17.27 -5.09
N PHE A 6 2.64 -17.80 -6.31
CA PHE A 6 1.51 -17.63 -7.21
C PHE A 6 0.52 -18.77 -7.00
N ILE A 7 -0.39 -18.59 -6.04
CA ILE A 7 -1.56 -19.47 -5.87
C ILE A 7 -2.62 -19.01 -6.90
N PRO A 8 -3.38 -19.92 -7.52
CA PRO A 8 -4.53 -19.52 -8.33
C PRO A 8 -5.40 -18.48 -7.62
N ASP A 9 -5.87 -17.50 -8.36
CA ASP A 9 -6.87 -16.55 -7.85
C ASP A 9 -8.17 -17.32 -7.51
N PRO A 10 -8.93 -16.87 -6.49
CA PRO A 10 -10.27 -17.38 -6.26
C PRO A 10 -11.12 -17.29 -7.53
N GLU A 11 -11.96 -18.31 -7.75
CA GLU A 11 -12.87 -18.34 -8.89
C GLU A 11 -13.75 -17.08 -8.92
N GLY A 12 -13.78 -16.38 -10.06
CA GLY A 12 -14.53 -15.13 -10.21
C GLY A 12 -13.86 -13.86 -9.64
N HIS A 13 -12.63 -13.96 -9.13
CA HIS A 13 -11.85 -12.84 -8.58
C HIS A 13 -10.51 -12.62 -9.32
N THR A 14 -10.49 -12.94 -10.60
CA THR A 14 -9.42 -12.59 -11.56
C THR A 14 -9.87 -11.43 -12.43
N PRO A 15 -8.97 -10.52 -12.85
CA PRO A 15 -9.30 -9.64 -13.95
C PRO A 15 -9.54 -10.47 -15.22
N ASP A 16 -10.36 -9.97 -16.14
CA ASP A 16 -10.45 -10.55 -17.48
C ASP A 16 -9.17 -10.30 -18.29
N THR A 17 -9.12 -10.78 -19.53
CA THR A 17 -7.95 -10.65 -20.41
C THR A 17 -7.62 -9.20 -20.76
N GLU A 18 -8.59 -8.29 -20.66
CA GLU A 18 -8.43 -6.86 -20.90
C GLU A 18 -8.05 -6.10 -19.61
N GLY A 19 -8.00 -6.81 -18.47
CA GLY A 19 -7.58 -6.27 -17.20
C GLY A 19 -8.70 -5.69 -16.34
N TYR A 20 -9.96 -6.08 -16.57
CA TYR A 20 -11.10 -5.61 -15.78
C TYR A 20 -11.54 -6.59 -14.69
N PHE A 21 -11.72 -6.06 -13.48
CA PHE A 21 -12.46 -6.67 -12.37
C PHE A 21 -13.91 -6.16 -12.42
N GLY A 22 -14.80 -6.92 -13.05
CA GLY A 22 -16.14 -6.41 -13.37
C GLY A 22 -16.04 -5.16 -14.26
N ASP A 23 -16.48 -4.01 -13.75
CA ASP A 23 -16.48 -2.75 -14.48
C ASP A 23 -15.19 -1.91 -14.32
N PHE A 24 -14.27 -2.33 -13.45
CA PHE A 24 -13.11 -1.53 -13.04
C PHE A 24 -11.79 -2.13 -13.51
N GLY A 25 -10.83 -1.30 -13.89
CA GLY A 25 -9.51 -1.73 -14.38
C GLY A 25 -9.24 -1.25 -15.79
N GLY A 26 -8.79 -2.15 -16.65
CA GLY A 26 -8.46 -1.84 -18.03
C GLY A 26 -7.10 -1.16 -18.21
N LYS A 27 -6.92 -0.57 -19.40
CA LYS A 27 -5.65 0.02 -19.86
C LYS A 27 -5.92 1.38 -20.53
N PHE A 28 -6.07 2.41 -19.72
CA PHE A 28 -6.37 3.79 -20.14
C PHE A 28 -5.09 4.63 -20.25
N ILE A 29 -4.19 4.25 -21.15
CA ILE A 29 -2.88 4.88 -21.34
C ILE A 29 -2.72 5.46 -22.75
N PRO A 30 -1.78 6.40 -22.96
CA PRO A 30 -1.39 6.82 -24.29
C PRO A 30 -0.83 5.64 -25.11
N GLU A 31 -1.08 5.63 -26.41
CA GLU A 31 -0.59 4.61 -27.36
C GLU A 31 0.93 4.37 -27.22
N ALA A 32 1.70 5.43 -26.94
CA ALA A 32 3.15 5.37 -26.76
C ALA A 32 3.61 4.45 -25.60
N LEU A 33 2.73 4.11 -24.64
CA LEU A 33 3.04 3.21 -23.53
C LEU A 33 2.54 1.78 -23.73
N VAL A 34 1.70 1.52 -24.74
CA VAL A 34 1.05 0.21 -24.93
C VAL A 34 2.09 -0.90 -25.05
N ALA A 35 3.09 -0.73 -25.92
CA ALA A 35 4.14 -1.74 -26.11
C ALA A 35 4.94 -2.02 -24.83
N ALA A 36 5.25 -1.00 -24.03
CA ALA A 36 5.99 -1.16 -22.78
C ALA A 36 5.16 -1.85 -21.69
N VAL A 37 3.87 -1.54 -21.62
CA VAL A 37 2.93 -2.19 -20.69
C VAL A 37 2.66 -3.66 -21.11
N ASP A 38 2.56 -3.93 -22.41
CA ASP A 38 2.39 -5.28 -22.95
C ASP A 38 3.63 -6.16 -22.71
N GLU A 39 4.84 -5.59 -22.84
CA GLU A 39 6.08 -6.26 -22.47
C GLU A 39 6.06 -6.72 -21.00
N VAL A 40 5.62 -5.85 -20.09
CA VAL A 40 5.46 -6.17 -18.67
C VAL A 40 4.42 -7.27 -18.48
N ALA A 41 3.26 -7.20 -19.14
CA ALA A 41 2.22 -8.22 -19.03
C ALA A 41 2.69 -9.60 -19.48
N VAL A 42 3.37 -9.65 -20.63
CA VAL A 42 3.92 -10.91 -21.16
C VAL A 42 4.98 -11.49 -20.23
N GLU A 43 5.90 -10.68 -19.71
CA GLU A 43 6.95 -11.19 -18.81
C GLU A 43 6.40 -11.60 -17.44
N TYR A 44 5.43 -10.85 -16.91
CA TYR A 44 4.72 -11.21 -15.69
C TYR A 44 4.01 -12.57 -15.80
N GLU A 45 3.28 -12.82 -16.89
CA GLU A 45 2.62 -14.12 -17.10
C GLU A 45 3.62 -15.27 -17.28
N LYS A 46 4.75 -15.05 -17.95
CA LYS A 46 5.85 -16.04 -17.99
C LYS A 46 6.41 -16.32 -16.60
N ALA A 47 6.64 -15.28 -15.79
CA ALA A 47 7.21 -15.40 -14.46
C ALA A 47 6.30 -16.17 -13.49
N LYS A 48 4.97 -16.02 -13.60
CA LYS A 48 4.00 -16.81 -12.82
C LYS A 48 4.13 -18.31 -13.05
N GLY A 49 4.39 -18.70 -14.30
CA GLY A 49 4.60 -20.10 -14.69
C GLY A 49 6.01 -20.63 -14.49
N ASP A 50 6.95 -19.80 -14.02
CA ASP A 50 8.37 -20.14 -13.90
C ASP A 50 8.75 -20.48 -12.44
N PRO A 51 9.04 -21.77 -12.14
CA PRO A 51 9.45 -22.19 -10.80
C PRO A 51 10.75 -21.54 -10.34
N THR A 52 11.66 -21.17 -11.25
CA THR A 52 12.92 -20.52 -10.92
C THR A 52 12.69 -19.09 -10.44
N PHE A 53 11.78 -18.34 -11.08
CA PHE A 53 11.39 -17.01 -10.61
C PHE A 53 10.77 -17.09 -9.20
N THR A 54 9.84 -18.03 -9.01
CA THR A 54 9.19 -18.22 -7.71
C THR A 54 10.19 -18.60 -6.61
N ALA A 55 11.16 -19.46 -6.93
CA ALA A 55 12.22 -19.84 -5.99
C ALA A 55 13.12 -18.66 -5.62
N GLU A 56 13.57 -17.86 -6.60
CA GLU A 56 14.41 -16.68 -6.36
C GLU A 56 13.66 -15.61 -5.54
N LEU A 57 12.39 -15.34 -5.88
CA LEU A 57 11.56 -14.41 -5.11
C LEU A 57 11.37 -14.89 -3.67
N ASN A 58 11.07 -16.18 -3.47
CA ASN A 58 10.90 -16.74 -2.13
C ASN A 58 12.21 -16.69 -1.32
N GLU A 59 13.36 -16.95 -1.95
CA GLU A 59 14.67 -16.83 -1.31
C GLU A 59 14.90 -15.40 -0.80
N LEU A 60 14.58 -14.38 -1.60
CA LEU A 60 14.67 -12.98 -1.19
C LEU A 60 13.66 -12.63 -0.09
N MET A 61 12.43 -13.14 -0.17
CA MET A 61 11.42 -12.91 0.86
C MET A 61 11.90 -13.45 2.22
N VAL A 62 12.46 -14.66 2.25
CA VAL A 62 12.94 -15.29 3.50
C VAL A 62 14.25 -14.66 3.99
N ASN A 63 15.27 -14.63 3.14
CA ASN A 63 16.65 -14.34 3.57
C ASN A 63 17.02 -12.85 3.49
N TYR A 64 16.31 -12.05 2.69
CA TYR A 64 16.58 -10.61 2.55
C TYR A 64 15.52 -9.75 3.24
N THR A 65 14.23 -10.11 3.10
CA THR A 65 13.13 -9.36 3.72
C THR A 65 12.85 -9.75 5.16
N GLY A 66 13.07 -11.03 5.51
CA GLY A 66 12.79 -11.58 6.85
C GLY A 66 11.39 -12.18 7.00
N ARG A 67 10.76 -12.65 5.90
CA ARG A 67 9.45 -13.31 5.94
C ARG A 67 9.55 -14.73 6.52
N PRO A 68 8.47 -15.26 7.14
CA PRO A 68 7.16 -14.64 7.33
C PRO A 68 7.16 -13.55 8.41
N SER A 69 6.40 -12.47 8.19
CA SER A 69 6.26 -11.42 9.21
C SER A 69 5.41 -11.93 10.39
N ALA A 70 5.67 -11.42 11.59
CA ALA A 70 4.99 -11.88 12.81
C ALA A 70 3.48 -11.55 12.83
N LEU A 71 2.71 -12.32 13.61
CA LEU A 71 1.31 -12.03 13.95
C LEU A 71 1.18 -11.84 15.47
N THR A 72 1.12 -10.59 15.91
CA THR A 72 1.18 -10.20 17.34
C THR A 72 -0.20 -9.90 17.89
N GLU A 73 -0.62 -10.56 18.96
CA GLU A 73 -1.85 -10.21 19.69
C GLU A 73 -1.56 -9.02 20.62
N VAL A 74 -2.43 -8.02 20.64
CA VAL A 74 -2.22 -6.74 21.34
C VAL A 74 -3.31 -6.48 22.39
N PRO A 75 -3.29 -7.21 23.53
CA PRO A 75 -4.39 -7.18 24.49
C PRO A 75 -4.59 -5.81 25.15
N ARG A 76 -3.51 -5.04 25.43
CA ARG A 76 -3.63 -3.74 26.11
C ARG A 76 -4.20 -2.68 25.17
N PHE A 77 -3.86 -2.73 23.89
CA PHE A 77 -4.54 -1.94 22.86
C PHE A 77 -6.02 -2.34 22.78
N ALA A 78 -6.30 -3.64 22.76
CA ALA A 78 -7.64 -4.17 22.55
C ALA A 78 -8.65 -3.93 23.70
N GLU A 79 -8.17 -3.61 24.91
CA GLU A 79 -9.01 -3.09 26.01
C GLU A 79 -9.86 -1.87 25.58
N HIS A 80 -9.38 -1.09 24.61
CA HIS A 80 -10.04 0.11 24.07
C HIS A 80 -10.99 -0.20 22.90
N ALA A 81 -11.07 -1.47 22.49
CA ALA A 81 -11.84 -1.97 21.35
C ALA A 81 -12.95 -2.93 21.78
N GLY A 82 -13.60 -2.65 22.92
CA GLY A 82 -14.67 -3.53 23.44
C GLY A 82 -14.19 -4.89 23.94
N ASN A 83 -12.88 -5.03 24.21
CA ASN A 83 -12.22 -6.30 24.57
C ASN A 83 -12.30 -7.40 23.49
N ALA A 84 -12.53 -7.04 22.23
CA ALA A 84 -12.28 -7.95 21.12
C ALA A 84 -10.81 -8.38 21.11
N ARG A 85 -10.47 -9.49 20.47
CA ARG A 85 -9.08 -9.92 20.26
C ARG A 85 -8.55 -9.26 19.00
N ILE A 86 -7.48 -8.47 19.14
CA ILE A 86 -6.82 -7.80 18.01
C ILE A 86 -5.44 -8.40 17.78
N PHE A 87 -5.20 -8.83 16.55
CA PHE A 87 -3.91 -9.31 16.06
C PHE A 87 -3.36 -8.35 15.01
N LEU A 88 -2.09 -7.99 15.13
CA LEU A 88 -1.39 -7.16 14.16
C LEU A 88 -0.54 -8.05 13.25
N LYS A 89 -0.75 -7.96 11.94
CA LYS A 89 0.14 -8.53 10.91
C LYS A 89 1.31 -7.57 10.71
N ARG A 90 2.51 -7.95 11.16
CA ARG A 90 3.66 -7.07 11.42
C ARG A 90 4.53 -6.77 10.20
N GLU A 91 3.95 -6.18 9.15
CA GLU A 91 4.71 -5.75 7.97
C GLU A 91 5.68 -4.58 8.25
N ASP A 92 5.52 -3.90 9.39
CA ASP A 92 6.44 -2.92 9.95
C ASP A 92 7.85 -3.49 10.24
N LEU A 93 7.95 -4.81 10.45
CA LEU A 93 9.21 -5.50 10.73
C LEU A 93 9.98 -5.94 9.48
N ASN A 94 9.36 -5.85 8.30
CA ASN A 94 10.04 -6.19 7.06
C ASN A 94 11.28 -5.32 6.87
N HIS A 95 12.28 -5.83 6.13
CA HIS A 95 13.35 -4.98 5.62
C HIS A 95 12.77 -3.75 4.91
N THR A 96 13.46 -2.61 5.02
CA THR A 96 13.00 -1.24 4.68
C THR A 96 11.92 -0.63 5.59
N GLY A 97 11.11 -1.45 6.26
CA GLY A 97 10.14 -1.02 7.30
C GLY A 97 8.69 -0.97 6.87
N SER A 98 8.31 -1.59 5.75
CA SER A 98 6.91 -1.67 5.32
C SER A 98 6.63 -2.87 4.39
N HIS A 99 5.36 -3.07 4.08
CA HIS A 99 4.89 -4.05 3.08
C HIS A 99 5.45 -3.81 1.67
N LYS A 100 5.89 -2.58 1.32
CA LYS A 100 6.27 -2.19 -0.05
C LYS A 100 7.38 -3.04 -0.66
N ILE A 101 8.31 -3.53 0.17
CA ILE A 101 9.43 -4.36 -0.29
C ILE A 101 8.97 -5.65 -0.99
N ASN A 102 7.80 -6.18 -0.62
CA ASN A 102 7.26 -7.41 -1.23
C ASN A 102 7.05 -7.20 -2.75
N ASN A 103 6.38 -6.09 -3.11
CA ASN A 103 6.12 -5.70 -4.49
C ASN A 103 7.42 -5.38 -5.25
N VAL A 104 8.28 -4.59 -4.62
CA VAL A 104 9.49 -4.11 -5.29
C VAL A 104 10.42 -5.25 -5.67
N LEU A 105 10.62 -6.24 -4.80
CA LEU A 105 11.47 -7.39 -5.14
C LEU A 105 10.92 -8.16 -6.35
N GLY A 106 9.61 -8.38 -6.41
CA GLY A 106 8.95 -9.03 -7.54
C GLY A 106 9.16 -8.27 -8.84
N GLN A 107 8.86 -6.97 -8.87
CA GLN A 107 9.03 -6.15 -10.07
C GLN A 107 10.49 -5.92 -10.45
N ALA A 108 11.42 -5.83 -9.49
CA ALA A 108 12.85 -5.71 -9.79
C ALA A 108 13.41 -7.00 -10.43
N LEU A 109 12.93 -8.18 -10.01
CA LEU A 109 13.23 -9.42 -10.71
C LEU A 109 12.66 -9.43 -12.14
N LEU A 110 11.42 -8.99 -12.33
CA LEU A 110 10.84 -8.84 -13.67
C LEU A 110 11.65 -7.87 -14.54
N THR A 111 12.12 -6.76 -13.97
CA THR A 111 12.99 -5.78 -14.65
C THR A 111 14.22 -6.45 -15.23
N ARG A 112 14.92 -7.27 -14.44
CA ARG A 112 16.10 -8.02 -14.89
C ARG A 112 15.77 -9.00 -16.00
N ARG A 113 14.61 -9.67 -15.92
CA ARG A 113 14.17 -10.65 -16.93
C ARG A 113 13.82 -10.00 -18.27
N MET A 114 13.23 -8.81 -18.23
CA MET A 114 13.01 -7.97 -19.42
C MET A 114 14.30 -7.35 -19.97
N GLY A 115 15.46 -7.56 -19.33
CA GLY A 115 16.74 -6.98 -19.75
C GLY A 115 16.84 -5.47 -19.57
N LYS A 116 15.94 -4.86 -18.79
CA LYS A 116 15.96 -3.43 -18.49
C LYS A 116 17.06 -3.14 -17.48
N THR A 117 17.76 -2.03 -17.67
CA THR A 117 18.93 -1.64 -16.86
C THR A 117 18.64 -0.47 -15.93
N ARG A 118 17.49 0.20 -16.14
CA ARG A 118 17.04 1.34 -15.35
C ARG A 118 15.63 1.11 -14.81
N VAL A 119 15.41 1.58 -13.58
CA VAL A 119 14.13 1.63 -12.91
C VAL A 119 13.77 3.08 -12.61
N ILE A 120 12.50 3.40 -12.82
CA ILE A 120 11.88 4.61 -12.28
C ILE A 120 10.74 4.23 -11.33
N ALA A 121 10.47 5.08 -10.35
CA ALA A 121 9.29 4.96 -9.50
C ALA A 121 8.86 6.33 -8.96
N GLU A 122 7.59 6.45 -8.60
CA GLU A 122 7.04 7.57 -7.82
C GLU A 122 7.18 7.33 -6.32
N THR A 123 7.09 8.35 -5.49
CA THR A 123 6.81 8.15 -4.06
C THR A 123 6.19 9.39 -3.41
N GLY A 124 5.28 9.16 -2.44
CA GLY A 124 4.72 10.19 -1.57
C GLY A 124 5.44 10.17 -0.22
N ALA A 125 5.02 9.30 0.71
CA ALA A 125 5.70 9.12 2.00
C ALA A 125 7.17 8.64 1.95
N GLY A 126 7.71 8.31 0.77
CA GLY A 126 9.09 7.86 0.58
C GLY A 126 9.34 6.37 0.79
N GLN A 127 8.40 5.61 1.36
CA GLN A 127 8.57 4.17 1.62
C GLN A 127 8.73 3.35 0.32
N HIS A 128 7.90 3.63 -0.70
CA HIS A 128 8.05 2.97 -2.00
C HIS A 128 9.38 3.34 -2.66
N GLY A 129 9.76 4.62 -2.63
CA GLY A 129 11.03 5.07 -3.19
C GLY A 129 12.25 4.44 -2.51
N VAL A 130 12.23 4.32 -1.17
CA VAL A 130 13.29 3.62 -0.42
C VAL A 130 13.32 2.14 -0.75
N ALA A 131 12.16 1.47 -0.85
CA ALA A 131 12.10 0.07 -1.26
C ALA A 131 12.66 -0.13 -2.67
N THR A 132 12.24 0.69 -3.64
CA THR A 132 12.75 0.68 -5.03
C THR A 132 14.26 0.91 -5.09
N ALA A 133 14.77 1.94 -4.41
CA ALA A 133 16.20 2.19 -4.33
C ALA A 133 16.96 1.00 -3.71
N THR A 134 16.37 0.33 -2.71
CA THR A 134 16.96 -0.83 -2.04
C THR A 134 17.09 -2.02 -3.01
N ALA A 135 16.02 -2.34 -3.75
CA ALA A 135 16.07 -3.42 -4.73
C ALA A 135 17.00 -3.09 -5.92
N CYS A 136 17.02 -1.84 -6.38
CA CYS A 136 17.92 -1.42 -7.44
C CYS A 136 19.39 -1.54 -7.02
N ALA A 137 19.73 -1.12 -5.79
CA ALA A 137 21.06 -1.30 -5.23
C ALA A 137 21.45 -2.79 -5.11
N LEU A 138 20.50 -3.64 -4.67
CA LEU A 138 20.71 -5.09 -4.58
C LEU A 138 21.02 -5.73 -5.93
N PHE A 139 20.34 -5.28 -6.99
CA PHE A 139 20.43 -5.87 -8.33
C PHE A 139 21.37 -5.15 -9.30
N GLY A 140 21.98 -4.03 -8.88
CA GLY A 140 22.84 -3.22 -9.73
C GLY A 140 22.09 -2.53 -10.87
N LEU A 141 20.88 -2.02 -10.60
CA LEU A 141 20.06 -1.28 -11.55
C LEU A 141 20.17 0.24 -11.30
N ASP A 142 20.16 1.04 -12.36
CA ASP A 142 20.04 2.50 -12.25
C ASP A 142 18.66 2.85 -11.68
N CYS A 143 18.59 3.78 -10.73
CA CYS A 143 17.34 4.11 -10.03
C CYS A 143 17.10 5.61 -9.99
N THR A 144 15.96 6.05 -10.54
CA THR A 144 15.47 7.43 -10.44
C THR A 144 14.11 7.43 -9.76
N ILE A 145 13.98 8.19 -8.67
CA ILE A 145 12.73 8.33 -7.91
C ILE A 145 12.16 9.73 -8.12
N TYR A 146 10.90 9.79 -8.54
CA TYR A 146 10.11 11.01 -8.62
C TYR A 146 9.33 11.21 -7.32
N MET A 147 9.43 12.40 -6.72
CA MET A 147 8.78 12.71 -5.45
C MET A 147 8.32 14.17 -5.47
N GLY A 148 7.09 14.45 -5.04
CA GLY A 148 6.58 15.82 -4.96
C GLY A 148 7.45 16.72 -4.08
N GLU A 149 7.68 17.98 -4.45
CA GLU A 149 8.54 18.89 -3.68
C GLU A 149 8.11 19.01 -2.21
N ILE A 150 6.80 19.10 -1.95
CA ILE A 150 6.24 19.15 -0.58
C ILE A 150 6.58 17.87 0.19
N ASP A 151 6.46 16.72 -0.47
CA ASP A 151 6.79 15.42 0.13
C ASP A 151 8.29 15.28 0.40
N THR A 152 9.15 15.81 -0.48
CA THR A 152 10.61 15.78 -0.25
C THR A 152 11.03 16.54 1.01
N GLU A 153 10.35 17.64 1.33
CA GLU A 153 10.60 18.44 2.53
C GLU A 153 10.08 17.73 3.77
N ARG A 154 8.83 17.26 3.75
CA ARG A 154 8.18 16.55 4.87
C ARG A 154 8.87 15.22 5.20
N GLN A 155 9.46 14.55 4.21
CA GLN A 155 10.03 13.21 4.32
C GLN A 155 11.55 13.20 4.04
N ALA A 156 12.25 14.24 4.48
CA ALA A 156 13.68 14.44 4.23
C ALA A 156 14.56 13.23 4.60
N LEU A 157 14.19 12.48 5.66
CA LEU A 157 14.90 11.25 6.06
C LEU A 157 14.81 10.15 4.99
N ASN A 158 13.65 9.97 4.36
CA ASN A 158 13.51 8.99 3.28
C ASN A 158 14.22 9.46 2.00
N VAL A 159 14.25 10.76 1.71
CA VAL A 159 15.07 11.32 0.62
C VAL A 159 16.55 11.01 0.83
N ALA A 160 17.06 11.22 2.06
CA ALA A 160 18.43 10.90 2.40
C ALA A 160 18.73 9.39 2.27
N ARG A 161 17.82 8.52 2.74
CA ARG A 161 17.94 7.06 2.58
C ARG A 161 18.01 6.63 1.12
N MET A 162 17.15 7.18 0.25
CA MET A 162 17.17 6.88 -1.19
C MET A 162 18.51 7.26 -1.83
N ARG A 163 19.02 8.46 -1.54
CA ARG A 163 20.32 8.92 -2.04
C ARG A 163 21.49 8.07 -1.52
N MET A 164 21.44 7.67 -0.26
CA MET A 164 22.44 6.78 0.34
C MET A 164 22.48 5.40 -0.33
N LEU A 165 21.33 4.93 -0.84
CA LEU A 165 21.20 3.70 -1.62
C LEU A 165 21.63 3.88 -3.09
N GLY A 166 22.08 5.07 -3.50
CA GLY A 166 22.54 5.35 -4.86
C GLY A 166 21.46 5.78 -5.84
N ALA A 167 20.21 5.98 -5.39
CA ALA A 167 19.15 6.47 -6.25
C ALA A 167 19.23 7.99 -6.47
N GLU A 168 18.94 8.42 -7.69
CA GLU A 168 18.63 9.81 -7.99
C GLU A 168 17.22 10.15 -7.48
N VAL A 169 17.05 11.30 -6.84
CA VAL A 169 15.73 11.76 -6.35
C VAL A 169 15.40 13.09 -7.01
N ILE A 170 14.36 13.10 -7.84
CA ILE A 170 13.88 14.26 -8.59
C ILE A 170 12.66 14.84 -7.86
N ALA A 171 12.81 16.06 -7.36
CA ALA A 171 11.72 16.82 -6.74
C ALA A 171 10.80 17.43 -7.81
N VAL A 172 9.55 16.98 -7.84
CA VAL A 172 8.53 17.43 -8.79
C VAL A 172 7.86 18.70 -8.29
N LYS A 173 7.96 19.77 -9.09
CA LYS A 173 7.50 21.13 -8.75
C LYS A 173 6.23 21.56 -9.48
N SER A 174 5.75 20.73 -10.40
CA SER A 174 4.51 20.93 -11.15
C SER A 174 3.29 20.55 -10.30
N GLY A 175 2.13 21.11 -10.63
CA GLY A 175 0.85 20.76 -10.02
C GLY A 175 0.77 21.02 -8.52
N SER A 176 0.16 20.10 -7.79
CA SER A 176 0.02 20.10 -6.34
C SER A 176 1.33 19.75 -5.61
N ARG A 177 2.36 19.29 -6.35
CA ARG A 177 3.69 18.92 -5.84
C ARG A 177 3.64 17.79 -4.82
N THR A 178 2.73 16.84 -5.06
CA THR A 178 2.48 15.64 -4.25
C THR A 178 2.59 14.37 -5.10
N LEU A 179 2.19 13.21 -4.55
CA LEU A 179 2.25 11.90 -5.21
C LEU A 179 1.62 11.89 -6.61
N LYS A 180 0.48 12.57 -6.83
CA LYS A 180 -0.18 12.64 -8.15
C LYS A 180 0.77 13.18 -9.23
N ASP A 181 1.49 14.25 -8.94
CA ASP A 181 2.39 14.87 -9.93
C ASP A 181 3.66 14.04 -10.13
N ALA A 182 4.14 13.36 -9.07
CA ALA A 182 5.23 12.41 -9.18
C ALA A 182 4.90 11.24 -10.14
N ILE A 183 3.66 10.73 -10.10
CA ILE A 183 3.17 9.72 -11.05
C ILE A 183 3.19 10.28 -12.47
N ASN A 184 2.70 11.51 -12.67
CA ASN A 184 2.67 12.14 -13.99
C ASN A 184 4.07 12.29 -14.60
N GLU A 185 5.06 12.74 -13.82
CA GLU A 185 6.45 12.85 -14.32
C GLU A 185 7.09 11.47 -14.54
N ALA A 186 6.81 10.48 -13.70
CA ALA A 186 7.28 9.10 -13.91
C ALA A 186 6.74 8.50 -15.22
N PHE A 187 5.45 8.70 -15.52
CA PHE A 187 4.88 8.27 -16.81
C PHE A 187 5.54 8.97 -18.01
N ARG A 188 5.83 10.27 -17.91
CA ARG A 188 6.52 11.02 -18.97
C ARG A 188 7.94 10.53 -19.20
N ASP A 189 8.69 10.27 -18.14
CA ASP A 189 10.01 9.63 -18.23
C ASP A 189 9.90 8.27 -18.92
N TRP A 190 8.92 7.47 -18.50
CA TRP A 190 8.77 6.13 -19.06
C TRP A 190 8.57 6.18 -20.57
N VAL A 191 7.66 7.02 -21.06
CA VAL A 191 7.43 7.25 -22.50
C VAL A 191 8.73 7.58 -23.23
N ALA A 192 9.57 8.42 -22.65
CA ALA A 192 10.81 8.86 -23.28
C ALA A 192 11.93 7.80 -23.26
N ASN A 193 11.83 6.79 -22.38
CA ASN A 193 12.93 5.86 -22.10
C ASN A 193 12.51 4.37 -22.06
N VAL A 194 11.40 4.01 -22.73
CA VAL A 194 10.78 2.67 -22.69
C VAL A 194 11.74 1.51 -22.99
N ASP A 195 12.72 1.71 -23.88
CA ASP A 195 13.62 0.64 -24.33
C ASP A 195 14.49 0.08 -23.20
N ARG A 196 14.96 0.95 -22.30
CA ARG A 196 15.90 0.60 -21.21
C ARG A 196 15.31 0.68 -19.81
N THR A 197 14.11 1.26 -19.67
CA THR A 197 13.52 1.61 -18.37
C THR A 197 12.29 0.77 -18.07
N HIS A 198 12.23 0.20 -16.87
CA HIS A 198 10.98 -0.29 -16.29
C HIS A 198 10.41 0.72 -15.29
N TYR A 199 9.10 0.97 -15.39
CA TYR A 199 8.38 1.73 -14.37
C TYR A 199 7.89 0.80 -13.26
N LEU A 200 8.49 0.90 -12.08
CA LEU A 200 8.17 0.08 -10.92
C LEU A 200 7.04 0.73 -10.12
N PHE A 201 5.81 0.36 -10.45
CA PHE A 201 4.60 0.97 -9.90
C PHE A 201 4.38 0.62 -8.42
N GLY A 202 4.04 1.61 -7.58
CA GLY A 202 4.07 1.47 -6.12
C GLY A 202 2.80 0.97 -5.44
N THR A 203 1.70 0.78 -6.18
CA THR A 203 0.43 0.35 -5.60
C THR A 203 -0.43 -0.43 -6.58
N VAL A 204 -1.59 -0.91 -6.15
CA VAL A 204 -2.51 -1.75 -6.95
C VAL A 204 -3.45 -0.93 -7.84
N ALA A 205 -2.97 0.22 -8.29
CA ALA A 205 -3.62 1.07 -9.28
C ALA A 205 -2.85 0.97 -10.60
N GLY A 206 -3.04 1.92 -11.51
CA GLY A 206 -2.37 1.89 -12.81
C GLY A 206 -3.10 1.03 -13.84
N PRO A 207 -2.61 0.99 -15.08
CA PRO A 207 -3.15 0.13 -16.11
C PRO A 207 -2.84 -1.34 -15.83
N HIS A 208 -3.66 -2.25 -16.37
CA HIS A 208 -3.28 -3.66 -16.45
C HIS A 208 -1.90 -3.81 -17.13
N PRO A 209 -0.95 -4.59 -16.57
CA PRO A 209 -1.13 -5.63 -15.55
C PRO A 209 -0.87 -5.19 -14.10
N PHE A 210 -0.52 -3.92 -13.84
CA PHE A 210 -0.02 -3.49 -12.53
C PHE A 210 -0.96 -3.81 -11.34
N PRO A 211 -2.28 -3.59 -11.41
CA PRO A 211 -3.16 -3.95 -10.29
C PRO A 211 -3.04 -5.42 -9.86
N ALA A 212 -3.12 -6.35 -10.81
CA ALA A 212 -3.04 -7.78 -10.55
C ALA A 212 -1.63 -8.21 -10.12
N MET A 213 -0.60 -7.70 -10.80
CA MET A 213 0.79 -7.99 -10.51
C MET A 213 1.21 -7.53 -9.11
N VAL A 214 0.90 -6.28 -8.76
CA VAL A 214 1.25 -5.71 -7.45
C VAL A 214 0.48 -6.42 -6.34
N ARG A 215 -0.80 -6.76 -6.57
CA ARG A 215 -1.57 -7.59 -5.64
C ARG A 215 -0.87 -8.92 -5.42
N ASP A 216 -0.51 -9.63 -6.49
CA ASP A 216 0.10 -10.96 -6.39
C ASP A 216 1.38 -10.93 -5.56
N PHE A 217 2.24 -9.92 -5.75
CA PHE A 217 3.43 -9.76 -4.92
C PHE A 217 3.13 -9.42 -3.44
N HIS A 218 1.95 -8.88 -3.13
CA HIS A 218 1.51 -8.64 -1.75
C HIS A 218 0.64 -9.77 -1.15
N ARG A 219 0.14 -10.73 -1.94
CA ARG A 219 -0.74 -11.83 -1.44
C ARG A 219 -0.11 -12.65 -0.31
N VAL A 220 1.22 -12.69 -0.27
CA VAL A 220 1.99 -13.33 0.81
C VAL A 220 1.57 -12.84 2.21
N ILE A 221 1.10 -11.60 2.34
CA ILE A 221 0.61 -11.02 3.61
C ILE A 221 -0.60 -11.81 4.11
N GLY A 222 -1.63 -11.96 3.28
CA GLY A 222 -2.87 -12.67 3.60
C GLY A 222 -2.64 -14.17 3.78
N VAL A 223 -1.81 -14.79 2.93
CA VAL A 223 -1.47 -16.22 3.02
C VAL A 223 -0.83 -16.53 4.37
N GLU A 224 0.15 -15.74 4.79
CA GLU A 224 0.77 -15.90 6.10
C GLU A 224 -0.21 -15.61 7.24
N ALA A 225 -0.97 -14.51 7.16
CA ALA A 225 -1.92 -14.12 8.19
C ALA A 225 -2.99 -15.19 8.43
N ARG A 226 -3.55 -15.77 7.35
CA ARG A 226 -4.56 -16.83 7.40
C ARG A 226 -4.01 -18.09 8.07
N ARG A 227 -2.80 -18.52 7.71
CA ARG A 227 -2.14 -19.65 8.38
C ARG A 227 -1.90 -19.36 9.87
N GLN A 228 -1.31 -18.20 10.18
CA GLN A 228 -0.94 -17.80 11.53
C GLN A 228 -2.17 -17.63 12.45
N ILE A 229 -3.27 -17.07 11.96
CA ILE A 229 -4.47 -16.88 12.77
C ILE A 229 -5.18 -18.20 13.08
N LEU A 230 -5.22 -19.13 12.12
CA LEU A 230 -5.72 -20.48 12.36
C LEU A 230 -4.88 -21.22 13.42
N GLU A 231 -3.55 -21.10 13.35
CA GLU A 231 -2.64 -21.68 14.34
C GLU A 231 -2.80 -21.05 15.74
N ARG A 232 -2.99 -19.73 15.83
CA ARG A 232 -3.02 -19.00 17.11
C ARG A 232 -4.40 -18.87 17.75
N ALA A 233 -5.47 -18.90 16.97
CA ALA A 233 -6.84 -18.69 17.44
C ALA A 233 -7.76 -19.90 17.20
N GLY A 234 -7.32 -20.92 16.44
CA GLY A 234 -8.10 -22.12 16.15
C GLY A 234 -9.30 -21.89 15.22
N ARG A 235 -9.45 -20.69 14.67
CA ARG A 235 -10.54 -20.27 13.79
C ARG A 235 -10.11 -19.12 12.88
N LEU A 236 -10.89 -18.87 11.82
CA LEU A 236 -10.76 -17.65 11.02
C LEU A 236 -11.19 -16.42 11.83
N PRO A 237 -10.64 -15.23 11.52
CA PRO A 237 -11.05 -13.98 12.16
C PRO A 237 -12.46 -13.60 11.74
N ASP A 238 -13.17 -12.84 12.56
CA ASP A 238 -14.47 -12.27 12.20
C ASP A 238 -14.28 -11.10 11.23
N ALA A 239 -13.12 -10.44 11.28
CA ALA A 239 -12.75 -9.40 10.33
C ALA A 239 -11.24 -9.31 10.07
N VAL A 240 -10.88 -8.93 8.85
CA VAL A 240 -9.54 -8.45 8.49
C VAL A 240 -9.62 -6.98 8.10
N ALA A 241 -8.67 -6.19 8.58
CA ALA A 241 -8.70 -4.74 8.51
C ALA A 241 -7.37 -4.16 8.00
N ALA A 242 -7.43 -3.13 7.15
CA ALA A 242 -6.23 -2.49 6.61
C ALA A 242 -6.51 -1.03 6.19
N CYS A 243 -5.46 -0.20 6.16
CA CYS A 243 -5.57 1.17 5.65
C CYS A 243 -5.54 1.15 4.12
N VAL A 244 -6.24 2.11 3.51
CA VAL A 244 -6.47 2.14 2.06
C VAL A 244 -6.06 3.51 1.53
N GLY A 245 -4.89 3.56 0.88
CA GLY A 245 -4.49 4.63 -0.04
C GLY A 245 -4.76 4.14 -1.46
N GLY A 246 -3.71 3.78 -2.21
CA GLY A 246 -3.89 3.03 -3.47
C GLY A 246 -4.36 1.56 -3.30
N GLY A 247 -4.27 0.99 -2.08
CA GLY A 247 -4.86 -0.30 -1.71
C GLY A 247 -3.91 -1.50 -1.57
N SER A 248 -2.62 -1.37 -1.91
CA SER A 248 -1.73 -2.53 -2.07
C SER A 248 -1.56 -3.42 -0.82
N ASN A 249 -1.46 -2.82 0.37
CA ASN A 249 -1.37 -3.57 1.63
C ASN A 249 -2.71 -4.24 2.00
N ALA A 250 -3.82 -3.58 1.68
CA ALA A 250 -5.15 -4.03 2.04
C ALA A 250 -5.52 -5.24 1.20
N ILE A 251 -5.42 -5.15 -0.14
CA ILE A 251 -5.68 -6.31 -0.99
C ILE A 251 -4.72 -7.47 -0.72
N GLY A 252 -3.44 -7.17 -0.40
CA GLY A 252 -2.48 -8.20 0.00
C GLY A 252 -2.91 -9.00 1.23
N LEU A 253 -3.51 -8.34 2.23
CA LEU A 253 -4.11 -9.03 3.38
C LEU A 253 -5.44 -9.71 3.00
N PHE A 254 -6.34 -9.00 2.33
CA PHE A 254 -7.70 -9.43 2.06
C PHE A 254 -7.78 -10.65 1.15
N HIS A 255 -6.88 -10.77 0.18
CA HIS A 255 -7.00 -11.72 -0.92
C HIS A 255 -7.21 -13.17 -0.46
N ALA A 256 -6.46 -13.61 0.55
CA ALA A 256 -6.57 -14.95 1.11
C ALA A 256 -7.91 -15.22 1.85
N PHE A 257 -8.66 -14.17 2.19
CA PHE A 257 -9.94 -14.23 2.89
C PHE A 257 -11.13 -13.88 1.98
N ILE A 258 -10.91 -13.45 0.72
CA ILE A 258 -12.00 -13.17 -0.22
C ILE A 258 -13.01 -14.34 -0.33
N PRO A 259 -12.59 -15.62 -0.42
CA PRO A 259 -13.54 -16.74 -0.48
C PRO A 259 -14.32 -16.99 0.81
N ASP A 260 -13.80 -16.53 1.96
CA ASP A 260 -14.37 -16.79 3.27
C ASP A 260 -15.49 -15.76 3.55
N ALA A 261 -16.72 -16.04 3.12
CA ALA A 261 -17.86 -15.11 3.16
C ALA A 261 -18.19 -14.55 4.56
N ASP A 262 -17.92 -15.33 5.61
CA ASP A 262 -18.14 -14.93 7.00
C ASP A 262 -17.03 -13.99 7.55
N VAL A 263 -15.92 -13.83 6.82
CA VAL A 263 -14.83 -12.92 7.19
C VAL A 263 -15.08 -11.55 6.56
N ARG A 264 -15.34 -10.54 7.41
CA ARG A 264 -15.49 -9.15 6.96
C ARG A 264 -14.15 -8.61 6.45
N LEU A 265 -14.14 -7.95 5.29
CA LEU A 265 -12.97 -7.24 4.75
C LEU A 265 -13.22 -5.75 4.92
N VAL A 266 -12.43 -5.08 5.77
CA VAL A 266 -12.68 -3.69 6.17
C VAL A 266 -11.49 -2.79 5.80
N GLY A 267 -11.69 -1.95 4.80
CA GLY A 267 -10.73 -0.93 4.39
C GLY A 267 -10.97 0.39 5.12
N PHE A 268 -9.90 1.04 5.58
CA PHE A 268 -9.98 2.34 6.24
C PHE A 268 -9.27 3.41 5.42
N GLU A 269 -10.03 4.37 4.89
CA GLU A 269 -9.55 5.48 4.06
C GLU A 269 -9.34 6.75 4.89
N PRO A 270 -8.44 7.67 4.50
CA PRO A 270 -8.22 8.89 5.26
C PRO A 270 -9.36 9.90 5.03
N ALA A 271 -10.04 10.28 6.10
CA ALA A 271 -11.03 11.34 6.10
C ALA A 271 -10.40 12.74 6.25
N GLY A 272 -9.08 12.84 6.41
CA GLY A 272 -8.38 14.12 6.62
C GLY A 272 -8.98 14.89 7.81
N HIS A 273 -9.44 16.11 7.55
CA HIS A 273 -10.14 16.94 8.55
C HIS A 273 -11.63 16.59 8.74
N GLY A 274 -12.17 15.68 7.95
CA GLY A 274 -13.57 15.26 7.91
C GLY A 274 -14.05 15.19 6.46
N VAL A 275 -14.84 14.17 6.10
CA VAL A 275 -15.33 14.00 4.72
C VAL A 275 -16.18 15.19 4.29
N GLU A 276 -16.96 15.74 5.20
CA GLU A 276 -17.82 16.91 5.01
C GLU A 276 -17.06 18.22 4.73
N THR A 277 -15.75 18.26 5.02
CA THR A 277 -14.92 19.45 4.82
C THR A 277 -14.41 19.57 3.38
N GLY A 278 -14.44 18.48 2.62
CA GLY A 278 -13.76 18.35 1.33
C GLY A 278 -12.24 18.15 1.43
N GLU A 279 -11.63 18.31 2.61
CA GLU A 279 -10.20 18.05 2.85
C GLU A 279 -9.99 16.62 3.33
N HIS A 280 -10.06 15.66 2.39
CA HIS A 280 -9.93 14.23 2.65
C HIS A 280 -9.34 13.46 1.47
N ALA A 281 -9.01 12.18 1.66
CA ALA A 281 -8.70 11.23 0.58
C ALA A 281 -9.58 9.95 0.64
N ALA A 282 -10.80 10.07 1.18
CA ALA A 282 -11.78 9.01 1.32
C ALA A 282 -12.46 8.64 -0.01
N THR A 283 -11.68 8.08 -0.94
CA THR A 283 -12.04 7.88 -2.35
C THR A 283 -13.25 6.96 -2.57
N LEU A 284 -13.33 5.83 -1.88
CA LEU A 284 -14.46 4.90 -1.98
C LEU A 284 -15.68 5.37 -1.18
N THR A 285 -15.47 6.25 -0.21
CA THR A 285 -16.55 6.83 0.61
C THR A 285 -17.26 7.98 -0.09
N ALA A 286 -16.52 8.87 -0.74
CA ALA A 286 -17.03 10.13 -1.28
C ALA A 286 -16.79 10.33 -2.79
N GLY A 287 -15.98 9.48 -3.41
CA GLY A 287 -15.69 9.55 -4.83
C GLY A 287 -16.71 8.83 -5.71
N GLU A 288 -16.44 8.86 -7.00
CA GLU A 288 -17.30 8.27 -8.03
C GLU A 288 -16.45 7.57 -9.12
N PRO A 289 -17.05 6.69 -9.94
CA PRO A 289 -16.33 6.03 -11.02
C PRO A 289 -15.75 7.02 -12.05
N GLY A 290 -14.44 6.97 -12.25
CA GLY A 290 -13.70 7.79 -13.22
C GLY A 290 -12.46 7.08 -13.73
N ILE A 291 -11.65 7.77 -14.52
CA ILE A 291 -10.40 7.24 -15.09
C ILE A 291 -9.25 8.09 -14.57
N LEU A 292 -8.29 7.45 -13.89
CA LEU A 292 -7.10 8.12 -13.37
C LEU A 292 -5.89 7.19 -13.46
N HIS A 293 -4.76 7.73 -13.92
CA HIS A 293 -3.46 7.06 -13.96
C HIS A 293 -3.47 5.68 -14.65
N GLY A 294 -4.32 5.46 -15.65
CA GLY A 294 -4.29 4.26 -16.47
C GLY A 294 -5.37 3.22 -16.21
N SER A 295 -6.24 3.40 -15.21
CA SER A 295 -7.38 2.51 -14.97
C SER A 295 -8.68 3.26 -14.70
N ARG A 296 -9.80 2.60 -15.01
CA ARG A 296 -11.13 2.99 -14.54
C ARG A 296 -11.34 2.47 -13.12
N SER A 297 -11.62 3.36 -12.18
CA SER A 297 -11.76 3.06 -10.75
C SER A 297 -12.65 4.11 -10.07
N TYR A 298 -12.79 4.09 -8.75
CA TYR A 298 -13.29 5.26 -8.03
C TYR A 298 -12.21 6.34 -7.93
N VAL A 299 -12.62 7.60 -8.04
CA VAL A 299 -11.76 8.78 -7.94
C VAL A 299 -12.50 9.91 -7.22
N LEU A 300 -11.74 10.81 -6.59
CA LEU A 300 -12.25 12.11 -6.15
C LEU A 300 -12.18 13.08 -7.32
N GLN A 301 -13.34 13.53 -7.81
CA GLN A 301 -13.45 14.48 -8.91
C GLN A 301 -14.65 15.41 -8.71
N ASP A 302 -14.62 16.56 -9.35
CA ASP A 302 -15.74 17.51 -9.37
C ASP A 302 -16.77 17.18 -10.47
N GLU A 303 -17.83 17.98 -10.56
CA GLU A 303 -18.92 17.80 -11.54
C GLU A 303 -18.44 17.88 -13.01
N GLU A 304 -17.25 18.46 -13.28
CA GLU A 304 -16.64 18.54 -14.60
C GLU A 304 -15.65 17.40 -14.86
N GLY A 305 -15.50 16.45 -13.92
CA GLY A 305 -14.58 15.34 -13.98
C GLY A 305 -13.11 15.74 -13.75
N GLN A 306 -12.84 16.90 -13.15
CA GLN A 306 -11.49 17.29 -12.76
C GLN A 306 -11.13 16.64 -11.42
N ILE A 307 -9.95 16.04 -11.34
CA ILE A 307 -9.48 15.37 -10.13
C ILE A 307 -9.30 16.38 -9.01
N THR A 308 -10.03 16.15 -7.90
CA THR A 308 -9.92 16.95 -6.68
C THR A 308 -8.61 16.65 -5.98
N GLU A 309 -7.98 17.68 -5.41
CA GLU A 309 -6.77 17.50 -4.61
C GLU A 309 -7.12 16.79 -3.30
N PRO A 310 -6.51 15.62 -3.02
CA PRO A 310 -6.75 14.92 -1.78
C PRO A 310 -6.08 15.64 -0.60
N TYR A 311 -6.50 15.29 0.61
CA TYR A 311 -5.78 15.67 1.81
C TYR A 311 -5.76 14.54 2.85
N SER A 312 -4.59 14.32 3.45
CA SER A 312 -4.42 13.59 4.71
C SER A 312 -3.13 14.03 5.40
N ILE A 313 -3.08 13.94 6.73
CA ILE A 313 -1.82 14.00 7.48
C ILE A 313 -0.83 12.89 7.07
N SER A 314 -1.33 11.78 6.48
CA SER A 314 -0.53 10.67 6.01
C SER A 314 -0.24 10.74 4.51
N ALA A 315 0.99 11.10 4.14
CA ALA A 315 1.42 11.18 2.73
C ALA A 315 1.27 9.86 1.95
N GLY A 316 1.21 8.70 2.62
CA GLY A 316 1.00 7.41 1.97
C GLY A 316 -0.47 7.09 1.63
N LEU A 317 -1.41 7.83 2.21
CA LEU A 317 -2.85 7.72 1.93
C LEU A 317 -3.39 8.93 1.16
N ASP A 318 -2.60 9.99 1.02
CA ASP A 318 -2.93 11.23 0.31
C ASP A 318 -2.96 11.05 -1.23
N TYR A 319 -3.97 10.32 -1.70
CA TYR A 319 -4.15 9.93 -3.10
C TYR A 319 -5.64 9.98 -3.48
N PRO A 320 -6.01 10.60 -4.62
CA PRO A 320 -7.42 10.82 -4.95
C PRO A 320 -8.05 9.66 -5.73
N GLY A 321 -7.33 8.54 -5.89
CA GLY A 321 -7.80 7.37 -6.62
C GLY A 321 -7.70 6.11 -5.77
N ILE A 322 -8.15 4.99 -6.32
CA ILE A 322 -8.03 3.68 -5.66
C ILE A 322 -7.76 2.58 -6.69
N GLY A 323 -7.15 1.47 -6.25
CA GLY A 323 -6.99 0.29 -7.11
C GLY A 323 -8.34 -0.30 -7.56
N PRO A 324 -8.47 -0.71 -8.83
CA PRO A 324 -9.76 -1.14 -9.41
C PRO A 324 -10.37 -2.37 -8.74
N GLU A 325 -9.55 -3.28 -8.22
CA GLU A 325 -10.04 -4.45 -7.49
C GLU A 325 -10.75 -4.06 -6.18
N HIS A 326 -10.34 -2.97 -5.53
CA HIS A 326 -11.04 -2.46 -4.36
C HIS A 326 -12.41 -1.86 -4.73
N SER A 327 -12.51 -1.14 -5.86
CA SER A 327 -13.78 -0.66 -6.40
C SER A 327 -14.73 -1.81 -6.73
N TYR A 328 -14.21 -2.88 -7.34
CA TYR A 328 -14.98 -4.11 -7.57
C TYR A 328 -15.44 -4.76 -6.25
N LEU A 329 -14.55 -4.87 -5.25
CA LEU A 329 -14.91 -5.44 -3.95
C LEU A 329 -15.94 -4.60 -3.19
N LYS A 330 -15.91 -3.27 -3.35
CA LYS A 330 -16.94 -2.36 -2.82
C LYS A 330 -18.29 -2.64 -3.48
N ASP A 331 -18.35 -2.58 -4.82
CA ASP A 331 -19.62 -2.60 -5.54
C ASP A 331 -20.25 -4.00 -5.57
N SER A 332 -19.44 -5.06 -5.46
CA SER A 332 -19.92 -6.43 -5.21
C SER A 332 -20.40 -6.67 -3.76
N GLY A 333 -20.16 -5.73 -2.85
CA GLY A 333 -20.48 -5.85 -1.43
C GLY A 333 -19.56 -6.79 -0.66
N ARG A 334 -18.47 -7.28 -1.26
CA ARG A 334 -17.53 -8.20 -0.60
C ARG A 334 -16.66 -7.52 0.44
N ALA A 335 -16.30 -6.24 0.24
CA ALA A 335 -15.55 -5.44 1.19
C ALA A 335 -16.31 -4.16 1.57
N GLU A 336 -16.16 -3.75 2.82
CA GLU A 336 -16.66 -2.47 3.33
C GLU A 336 -15.50 -1.47 3.48
N TYR A 337 -15.76 -0.20 3.20
CA TYR A 337 -14.78 0.88 3.30
C TYR A 337 -15.33 1.99 4.18
N ARG A 338 -14.50 2.49 5.09
CA ARG A 338 -14.88 3.46 6.12
C ARG A 338 -13.83 4.55 6.22
N ALA A 339 -14.27 5.78 6.41
CA ALA A 339 -13.37 6.93 6.51
C ALA A 339 -12.90 7.14 7.96
N VAL A 340 -11.62 7.48 8.15
CA VAL A 340 -10.98 7.73 9.46
C VAL A 340 -10.25 9.08 9.42
N THR A 341 -10.62 9.99 10.30
CA THR A 341 -10.01 11.33 10.40
C THR A 341 -8.57 11.29 10.89
N ASP A 342 -7.82 12.33 10.55
CA ASP A 342 -6.43 12.51 10.99
C ASP A 342 -6.28 12.41 12.52
N ASP A 343 -7.15 13.07 13.31
CA ASP A 343 -7.06 13.00 14.77
C ASP A 343 -7.26 11.57 15.29
N ALA A 344 -8.28 10.85 14.80
CA ALA A 344 -8.51 9.46 15.18
C ALA A 344 -7.30 8.56 14.89
N ALA A 345 -6.68 8.71 13.71
CA ALA A 345 -5.45 7.99 13.36
C ALA A 345 -4.29 8.36 14.30
N MET A 346 -4.09 9.64 14.59
CA MET A 346 -3.03 10.09 15.50
C MET A 346 -3.25 9.56 16.92
N GLN A 347 -4.48 9.62 17.45
CA GLN A 347 -4.77 9.04 18.77
C GLN A 347 -4.50 7.53 18.80
N ALA A 348 -4.86 6.79 17.74
CA ALA A 348 -4.55 5.36 17.64
C ALA A 348 -3.04 5.06 17.57
N LEU A 349 -2.26 5.89 16.86
CA LEU A 349 -0.80 5.82 16.83
C LEU A 349 -0.22 5.94 18.25
N ARG A 350 -0.63 6.99 18.98
CA ARG A 350 -0.18 7.24 20.35
C ARG A 350 -0.65 6.14 21.30
N LEU A 351 -1.87 5.63 21.12
CA LEU A 351 -2.40 4.54 21.92
C LEU A 351 -1.54 3.29 21.77
N LEU A 352 -1.33 2.80 20.54
CA LEU A 352 -0.51 1.61 20.28
C LEU A 352 0.92 1.78 20.81
N SER A 353 1.49 2.97 20.63
CA SER A 353 2.83 3.30 21.14
C SER A 353 2.92 3.15 22.66
N ARG A 354 1.88 3.55 23.40
CA ARG A 354 1.84 3.52 24.87
C ARG A 354 1.38 2.18 25.44
N THR A 355 0.55 1.44 24.72
CA THR A 355 0.01 0.16 25.20
C THR A 355 0.92 -1.00 24.87
N GLU A 356 1.56 -0.99 23.69
CA GLU A 356 2.31 -2.14 23.15
C GLU A 356 3.78 -1.83 22.82
N GLY A 357 4.22 -0.58 22.93
CA GLY A 357 5.60 -0.19 22.60
C GLY A 357 5.92 -0.31 21.10
N ILE A 358 4.88 -0.24 20.25
CA ILE A 358 5.00 -0.29 18.79
C ILE A 358 4.63 1.10 18.27
N ILE A 359 5.55 1.74 17.54
CA ILE A 359 5.30 3.03 16.88
C ILE A 359 4.90 2.74 15.42
N PRO A 360 3.60 2.79 15.09
CA PRO A 360 3.13 2.48 13.75
C PRO A 360 3.35 3.65 12.79
N ALA A 361 3.42 3.37 11.49
CA ALA A 361 3.26 4.41 10.48
C ALA A 361 1.87 5.06 10.60
N ILE A 362 1.76 6.36 10.32
CA ILE A 362 0.47 7.08 10.37
C ILE A 362 -0.56 6.42 9.44
N GLU A 363 -0.12 5.88 8.29
CA GLU A 363 -0.96 5.09 7.38
C GLU A 363 -1.63 3.94 8.14
N SER A 364 -0.82 3.09 8.79
CA SER A 364 -1.30 1.95 9.58
C SER A 364 -2.17 2.38 10.75
N ALA A 365 -1.94 3.57 11.29
CA ALA A 365 -2.73 4.11 12.39
C ALA A 365 -4.20 4.38 12.03
N HIS A 366 -4.51 4.63 10.74
CA HIS A 366 -5.88 4.68 10.27
C HIS A 366 -6.59 3.33 10.41
N ALA A 367 -5.90 2.23 10.07
CA ALA A 367 -6.42 0.88 10.26
C ALA A 367 -6.62 0.55 11.74
N LEU A 368 -5.70 0.98 12.61
CA LEU A 368 -5.79 0.80 14.05
C LEU A 368 -6.98 1.57 14.65
N ALA A 369 -7.18 2.83 14.25
CA ALA A 369 -8.31 3.64 14.69
C ALA A 369 -9.64 2.98 14.31
N GLY A 370 -9.77 2.58 13.04
CA GLY A 370 -10.95 1.85 12.58
C GLY A 370 -11.17 0.50 13.28
N ALA A 371 -10.08 -0.21 13.62
CA ALA A 371 -10.15 -1.47 14.34
C ALA A 371 -10.66 -1.31 15.80
N LEU A 372 -10.48 -0.15 16.42
CA LEU A 372 -11.05 0.14 17.75
C LEU A 372 -12.58 0.11 17.69
N ASP A 373 -13.17 0.72 16.67
CA ASP A 373 -14.61 0.76 16.50
C ASP A 373 -15.17 -0.58 16.03
N LEU A 374 -14.47 -1.24 15.10
CA LEU A 374 -14.81 -2.60 14.66
C LEU A 374 -14.78 -3.61 15.82
N GLY A 375 -13.81 -3.49 16.73
CA GLY A 375 -13.77 -4.33 17.94
C GLY A 375 -14.96 -4.08 18.86
N LYS A 376 -15.38 -2.82 19.05
CA LYS A 376 -16.58 -2.49 19.83
C LYS A 376 -17.86 -3.05 19.19
N GLU A 377 -17.96 -3.04 17.86
CA GLU A 377 -19.08 -3.63 17.12
C GLU A 377 -19.17 -5.14 17.32
N LEU A 378 -18.04 -5.84 17.24
CA LEU A 378 -17.97 -7.30 17.40
C LEU A 378 -18.08 -7.75 18.87
N GLY A 379 -17.69 -6.87 19.79
CA GLY A 379 -17.66 -7.14 21.23
C GLY A 379 -16.55 -8.11 21.65
N ARG A 380 -16.62 -8.57 22.91
CA ARG A 380 -15.57 -9.35 23.58
C ARG A 380 -15.16 -10.66 22.88
N ASP A 381 -16.08 -11.25 22.12
CA ASP A 381 -15.88 -12.54 21.46
C ASP A 381 -15.32 -12.36 20.02
N GLY A 382 -15.21 -11.10 19.57
CA GLY A 382 -14.68 -10.71 18.27
C GLY A 382 -13.19 -11.00 18.12
N LEU A 383 -12.77 -11.31 16.90
CA LEU A 383 -11.40 -11.57 16.49
C LEU A 383 -11.08 -10.79 15.22
N VAL A 384 -10.17 -9.83 15.33
CA VAL A 384 -9.78 -8.92 14.24
C VAL A 384 -8.29 -9.09 13.94
N VAL A 385 -7.95 -9.25 12.66
CA VAL A 385 -6.57 -9.13 12.18
C VAL A 385 -6.41 -7.79 11.47
N VAL A 386 -5.49 -6.95 11.94
CA VAL A 386 -5.17 -5.64 11.37
C VAL A 386 -3.82 -5.70 10.66
N ASN A 387 -3.75 -5.22 9.42
CA ASN A 387 -2.47 -5.06 8.74
C ASN A 387 -1.70 -3.87 9.32
N LEU A 388 -0.59 -4.12 10.01
CA LEU A 388 0.34 -3.08 10.44
C LEU A 388 1.35 -2.83 9.32
N SER A 389 0.90 -2.08 8.31
CA SER A 389 1.52 -1.98 6.99
C SER A 389 2.95 -1.42 6.96
N GLY A 390 3.39 -0.76 8.02
CA GLY A 390 4.71 -0.12 8.14
C GLY A 390 4.97 0.51 9.51
N ARG A 391 6.25 0.78 9.79
CA ARG A 391 6.72 1.42 11.03
C ARG A 391 6.78 2.95 10.94
N GLY A 392 6.62 3.62 12.08
CA GLY A 392 6.46 5.07 12.18
C GLY A 392 7.73 5.90 12.25
N ASP A 393 8.92 5.33 12.04
CA ASP A 393 10.18 6.09 12.10
C ASP A 393 10.16 7.34 11.21
N LYS A 394 9.58 7.21 10.01
CA LYS A 394 9.46 8.31 9.04
C LYS A 394 8.49 9.42 9.50
N ASP A 395 7.59 9.10 10.41
CA ASP A 395 6.51 9.98 10.85
C ASP A 395 6.82 10.65 12.19
N MET A 396 8.00 10.39 12.77
CA MET A 396 8.33 10.85 14.11
C MET A 396 8.36 12.37 14.25
N ASP A 397 8.81 13.12 13.24
CA ASP A 397 8.75 14.60 13.28
C ASP A 397 7.30 15.09 13.27
N THR A 398 6.48 14.59 12.33
CA THR A 398 5.04 14.89 12.28
C THR A 398 4.34 14.58 13.59
N ALA A 399 4.55 13.37 14.14
CA ALA A 399 3.94 12.96 15.40
C ALA A 399 4.45 13.77 16.59
N ALA A 400 5.74 14.08 16.65
CA ALA A 400 6.31 14.90 17.71
C ALA A 400 5.74 16.32 17.70
N ARG A 401 5.57 16.94 16.54
CA ARG A 401 4.89 18.24 16.41
C ARG A 401 3.43 18.17 16.81
N TYR A 402 2.70 17.17 16.29
CA TYR A 402 1.28 16.98 16.57
C TYR A 402 0.98 16.86 18.07
N PHE A 403 1.82 16.10 18.80
CA PHE A 403 1.65 15.89 20.24
C PHE A 403 2.42 16.88 21.13
N GLY A 404 3.12 17.86 20.56
CA GLY A 404 3.94 18.81 21.32
C GLY A 404 5.04 18.14 22.13
N LEU A 405 5.79 17.20 21.52
CA LEU A 405 6.83 16.40 22.17
C LEU A 405 8.26 16.97 21.99
N TYR A 406 8.43 17.98 21.15
CA TYR A 406 9.69 18.72 21.10
C TYR A 406 9.81 19.63 22.33
N ASP A 407 10.98 19.62 22.96
CA ASP A 407 11.29 20.58 24.00
C ASP A 407 11.29 21.98 23.36
N VAL A 408 10.58 22.93 24.00
CA VAL A 408 10.60 24.32 23.58
C VAL A 408 11.91 24.91 24.07
N ASP A 409 12.72 25.47 23.16
CA ASP A 409 14.00 26.11 23.51
C ASP A 409 13.79 27.10 24.68
N GLY A 410 14.26 26.74 25.87
CA GLY A 410 14.22 27.59 27.07
C GLY A 410 13.59 26.97 28.33
N GLU A 411 12.87 25.86 28.23
CA GLU A 411 12.35 25.15 29.42
C GLU A 411 13.00 23.77 29.55
N THR A 412 14.19 23.74 30.15
CA THR A 412 14.74 22.52 30.75
C THR A 412 13.73 21.98 31.76
N LYS A 413 13.20 20.77 31.52
CA LYS A 413 12.43 20.01 32.52
C LYS A 413 13.23 19.69 33.77
#